data_AF-A0A501XPM2-F1
#
_entry.id   AF-A0A501XPM2-F1
#
_cell.length_a   1.000
_cell.length_b   1.000
_cell.length_c   1.000
_cell.angle_alpha   90.00
_cell.angle_beta   90.00
_cell.angle_gamma   90.00
#
_symmetry.space_group_name_H-M   'P 1'
#
loop_
_entity.id
_entity.type
_entity.pdbx_description
1 polymer ?
#
loop_
_entity_poly.entity_id
_entity_poly.type
_entity_poly.pdbx_seq_one_letter_code
_entity_poly.pdbx_strand_id
1 'polypeptide(L)'
;MPNIDGGHYFLTLLAPVKTGEPVTDGGVVTTHGNLLREELANLPTAMQSPVSIDTGLISPFARCRRTHFLRLFVIDQPMFNGRDSIDPLWNIIKKRDQLVHQPFDTLSRPWLVLSADFDLRPNEPDQGLRSWAEALWTRTEAEMRAIFTHCHGFEDVNSASQFADYVARCQVETTMSFNDYWPERPPLKGPSLNGLLARALAPAVVLAALALLLGWGWWALPVALIGLVLGIGLVLRMLWTKGKAPFPPAPDSDLPSVLKALHVQQRFAFFAEAVQGMEADALHNSFGQWLAGVRPADVESPTQAPGVIRSDGVQLERPELVTDKQVDAQGKAMTL
;
A
#
# COMPACT_ATOMS: atom_id res chain seq x y z
N MET A 1 -6.49 -0.43 -13.20
CA MET A 1 -5.06 -0.73 -13.01
C MET A 1 -4.94 -1.50 -11.71
N PRO A 2 -4.20 -2.60 -11.65
CA PRO A 2 -4.19 -3.44 -10.46
C PRO A 2 -3.40 -2.83 -9.28
N ASN A 3 -2.79 -1.65 -9.49
CA ASN A 3 -2.11 -0.86 -8.46
C ASN A 3 -3.03 0.18 -7.80
N ILE A 4 -4.29 0.28 -8.22
CA ILE A 4 -5.24 1.26 -7.67
C ILE A 4 -6.33 0.50 -6.96
N ASP A 5 -6.61 0.85 -5.71
CA ASP A 5 -7.79 0.33 -5.04
C ASP A 5 -8.26 1.22 -3.89
N GLY A 6 -9.58 1.32 -3.73
CA GLY A 6 -10.20 2.08 -2.63
C GLY A 6 -9.84 3.56 -2.59
N GLY A 7 -9.44 4.18 -3.72
CA GLY A 7 -8.94 5.57 -3.76
C GLY A 7 -7.45 5.73 -3.46
N HIS A 8 -6.74 4.61 -3.28
CA HIS A 8 -5.31 4.57 -2.97
C HIS A 8 -4.51 3.96 -4.12
N TYR A 9 -3.23 4.30 -4.16
CA TYR A 9 -2.27 3.73 -5.09
C TYR A 9 -1.24 2.91 -4.32
N PHE A 10 -1.03 1.67 -4.74
CA PHE A 10 -0.10 0.70 -4.18
C PHE A 10 1.08 0.57 -5.14
N LEU A 11 2.12 1.36 -4.90
CA LEU A 11 3.32 1.37 -5.71
C LEU A 11 4.29 0.32 -5.21
N THR A 12 4.76 -0.52 -6.13
CA THR A 12 6.02 -1.25 -5.98
C THR A 12 6.91 -0.88 -7.14
N LEU A 13 8.12 -0.42 -6.83
CA LEU A 13 9.14 0.02 -7.77
C LEU A 13 10.38 -0.84 -7.56
N LEU A 14 10.97 -1.32 -8.66
CA LEU A 14 12.26 -2.00 -8.69
C LEU A 14 13.25 -1.18 -9.52
N ALA A 15 14.25 -0.60 -8.85
CA ALA A 15 15.33 0.13 -9.48
C ALA A 15 16.63 -0.70 -9.44
N PRO A 16 17.25 -1.02 -10.60
CA PRO A 16 18.43 -1.86 -10.64
C PRO A 16 19.64 -1.12 -10.07
N VAL A 17 20.30 -1.70 -9.07
CA VAL A 17 21.49 -1.11 -8.44
C VAL A 17 22.69 -1.28 -9.36
N LYS A 18 23.53 -0.25 -9.45
CA LYS A 18 24.79 -0.28 -10.20
C LYS A 18 25.74 -1.32 -9.63
N THR A 19 26.35 -2.12 -10.50
CA THR A 19 27.32 -3.16 -10.14
C THR A 19 28.54 -3.06 -11.04
N GLY A 20 29.72 -3.40 -10.51
CA GLY A 20 30.96 -3.52 -11.29
C GLY A 20 31.90 -2.30 -11.29
N GLU A 21 31.38 -1.10 -11.08
CA GLU A 21 32.22 0.12 -11.01
C GLU A 21 32.52 0.47 -9.53
N PRO A 22 33.81 0.46 -9.12
CA PRO A 22 34.18 0.94 -7.79
C PRO A 22 33.99 2.45 -7.71
N VAL A 23 33.44 2.91 -6.60
CA VAL A 23 33.26 4.34 -6.30
C VAL A 23 34.27 4.72 -5.23
N THR A 24 34.87 5.90 -5.35
CA THR A 24 35.70 6.48 -4.28
C THR A 24 34.84 7.45 -3.48
N ASP A 25 34.68 7.17 -2.19
CA ASP A 25 34.01 8.06 -1.24
C ASP A 25 34.93 8.32 -0.05
N GLY A 26 35.18 9.59 0.27
CA GLY A 26 36.11 9.98 1.34
C GLY A 26 37.55 9.41 1.21
N GLY A 27 37.98 9.03 0.00
CA GLY A 27 39.27 8.37 -0.24
C GLY A 27 39.28 6.84 -0.03
N VAL A 28 38.11 6.25 0.28
CA VAL A 28 37.92 4.80 0.40
C VAL A 28 37.23 4.27 -0.85
N VAL A 29 37.73 3.17 -1.39
CA VAL A 29 37.10 2.46 -2.51
C VAL A 29 35.97 1.58 -1.99
N THR A 30 34.77 1.80 -2.49
CA THR A 30 33.54 1.08 -2.10
C THR A 30 32.68 0.75 -3.33
N THR A 31 31.51 0.16 -3.11
CA THR A 31 30.55 -0.18 -4.18
C THR A 31 29.28 0.65 -4.04
N HIS A 32 28.59 0.90 -5.16
CA HIS A 32 27.27 1.55 -5.15
C HIS A 32 26.27 0.85 -4.22
N GLY A 33 26.32 -0.48 -4.12
CA GLY A 33 25.45 -1.23 -3.22
C GLY A 33 25.73 -0.97 -1.74
N ASN A 34 26.98 -0.76 -1.34
CA ASN A 34 27.31 -0.42 0.04
C ASN A 34 26.89 1.01 0.38
N LEU A 35 27.22 1.98 -0.49
CA LEU A 35 26.82 3.37 -0.31
C LEU A 35 25.30 3.52 -0.23
N LEU A 36 24.56 2.84 -1.11
CA LEU A 36 23.10 2.83 -1.03
C LEU A 36 22.59 2.32 0.32
N ARG A 37 23.19 1.26 0.87
CA ARG A 37 22.77 0.73 2.18
C ARG A 37 23.11 1.68 3.32
N GLU A 38 24.26 2.34 3.24
CA GLU A 38 24.67 3.35 4.19
C GLU A 38 23.70 4.53 4.17
N GLU A 39 23.35 5.05 2.99
CA GLU A 39 22.32 6.07 2.83
C GLU A 39 20.99 5.62 3.44
N LEU A 40 20.51 4.42 3.12
CA LEU A 40 19.26 3.88 3.68
C LEU A 40 19.32 3.69 5.21
N ALA A 41 20.46 3.31 5.76
CA ALA A 41 20.65 3.13 7.19
C ALA A 41 20.70 4.47 7.95
N ASN A 42 21.19 5.52 7.29
CA ASN A 42 21.30 6.87 7.86
C ASN A 42 20.00 7.68 7.74
N LEU A 43 19.04 7.23 6.92
CA LEU A 43 17.74 7.91 6.83
C LEU A 43 17.00 7.88 8.16
N PRO A 44 16.51 9.03 8.67
CA PRO A 44 15.68 9.03 9.84
C PRO A 44 14.37 8.29 9.53
N THR A 45 13.91 7.51 10.50
CA THR A 45 12.65 6.78 10.41
C THR A 45 11.52 7.58 11.05
N ALA A 46 10.31 7.01 11.09
CA ALA A 46 9.22 7.63 11.83
C ALA A 46 9.56 7.68 13.34
N MET A 47 9.11 8.73 14.04
CA MET A 47 9.31 8.91 15.48
C MET A 47 8.31 8.03 16.25
N GLN A 48 8.57 6.72 16.19
CA GLN A 48 7.70 5.65 16.70
C GLN A 48 8.28 4.92 17.91
N SER A 49 9.58 5.06 18.18
CA SER A 49 10.25 4.44 19.32
C SER A 49 10.86 5.52 20.21
N PRO A 50 11.08 5.27 21.51
CA PRO A 50 11.81 6.21 22.36
C PRO A 50 13.15 6.64 21.73
N VAL A 51 13.88 5.68 21.16
CA VAL A 51 15.16 5.93 20.48
C VAL A 51 14.99 6.90 19.31
N SER A 52 14.03 6.68 18.42
CA SER A 52 13.82 7.57 17.26
C SER A 52 13.23 8.93 17.66
N ILE A 53 12.39 8.99 18.69
CA ILE A 53 11.89 10.27 19.24
C ILE A 53 13.02 11.10 19.84
N ASP A 54 13.94 10.48 20.59
CA ASP A 54 15.08 11.17 21.23
C ASP A 54 16.02 11.84 20.20
N THR A 55 16.08 11.32 18.97
CA THR A 55 16.87 11.96 17.90
C THR A 55 16.30 13.30 17.44
N GLY A 56 14.99 13.53 17.62
CA GLY A 56 14.29 14.70 17.06
C GLY A 56 14.23 14.74 15.52
N LEU A 57 14.72 13.69 14.85
CA LEU A 57 14.71 13.59 13.39
C LEU A 57 13.51 12.75 12.94
N ILE A 58 12.78 13.26 11.95
CA ILE A 58 11.64 12.59 11.35
C ILE A 58 11.96 12.17 9.93
N SER A 59 11.37 11.04 9.50
CA SER A 59 11.44 10.61 8.11
C SER A 59 11.12 11.74 7.13
N PRO A 60 11.99 12.01 6.13
CA PRO A 60 11.79 13.06 5.15
C PRO A 60 10.50 12.87 4.35
N PHE A 61 10.06 11.62 4.19
CA PHE A 61 8.88 11.26 3.42
C PHE A 61 7.57 11.63 4.13
N ALA A 62 7.59 11.85 5.44
CA ALA A 62 6.44 12.36 6.21
C ALA A 62 6.02 13.78 5.77
N ARG A 63 6.89 14.52 5.06
CA ARG A 63 6.56 15.82 4.46
C ARG A 63 5.49 15.71 3.37
N CYS A 64 5.35 14.54 2.73
CA CYS A 64 4.33 14.30 1.71
C CYS A 64 3.05 13.76 2.34
N ARG A 65 2.10 14.66 2.64
CA ARG A 65 0.79 14.35 3.28
C ARG A 65 -0.21 13.53 2.43
N ARG A 66 0.26 12.89 1.37
CA ARG A 66 -0.49 11.88 0.61
C ARG A 66 0.05 10.47 0.88
N THR A 67 1.22 10.35 1.48
CA THR A 67 1.93 9.07 1.65
C THR A 67 1.53 8.47 2.98
N HIS A 68 0.78 7.38 2.95
CA HIS A 68 0.42 6.61 4.14
C HIS A 68 1.63 5.83 4.63
N PHE A 69 2.33 5.21 3.68
CA PHE A 69 3.48 4.37 3.97
C PHE A 69 4.48 4.46 2.82
N LEU A 70 5.78 4.49 3.15
CA LEU A 70 6.87 4.37 2.20
C LEU A 70 8.01 3.58 2.85
N ARG A 71 8.45 2.53 2.17
CA ARG A 71 9.58 1.72 2.56
C ARG A 71 10.58 1.61 1.43
N LEU A 72 11.85 1.59 1.80
CA LEU A 72 12.99 1.41 0.92
C LEU A 72 13.85 0.29 1.46
N PHE A 73 14.24 -0.65 0.61
CA PHE A 73 15.14 -1.74 0.99
C PHE A 73 15.82 -2.32 -0.24
N VAL A 74 16.95 -2.99 -0.05
CA VAL A 74 17.68 -3.65 -1.14
C VAL A 74 17.42 -5.15 -1.10
N ILE A 75 17.09 -5.73 -2.25
CA ILE A 75 17.07 -7.19 -2.45
C ILE A 75 18.31 -7.57 -3.26
N ASP A 76 19.22 -8.33 -2.66
CA ASP A 76 20.37 -8.88 -3.39
C ASP A 76 19.99 -10.08 -4.24
N GLN A 77 19.25 -11.01 -3.65
CA GLN A 77 18.78 -12.24 -4.24
C GLN A 77 17.44 -12.62 -3.59
N PRO A 78 16.52 -13.25 -4.33
CA PRO A 78 15.32 -13.82 -3.75
C PRO A 78 15.76 -15.09 -3.00
N MET A 79 15.61 -15.10 -1.68
CA MET A 79 15.86 -16.30 -0.87
C MET A 79 14.74 -17.35 -1.01
N PHE A 80 13.89 -17.24 -2.04
CA PHE A 80 12.73 -18.09 -2.24
C PHE A 80 13.13 -19.42 -2.87
N ASN A 81 13.08 -20.47 -2.06
CA ASN A 81 13.30 -21.85 -2.47
C ASN A 81 11.95 -22.56 -2.72
N GLY A 82 11.05 -21.90 -3.45
CA GLY A 82 9.77 -22.51 -3.81
C GLY A 82 9.91 -23.41 -5.02
N ARG A 83 9.13 -24.49 -5.05
CA ARG A 83 8.98 -25.31 -6.25
C ARG A 83 7.96 -24.68 -7.17
N ASP A 84 8.12 -24.89 -8.47
CA ASP A 84 7.07 -24.65 -9.44
C ASP A 84 5.78 -25.31 -8.95
N SER A 85 4.74 -24.49 -8.74
CA SER A 85 3.42 -25.00 -8.37
C SER A 85 2.87 -25.80 -9.55
N ILE A 86 2.71 -27.11 -9.37
CA ILE A 86 2.13 -28.00 -10.39
C ILE A 86 0.84 -28.58 -9.82
N ASP A 87 -0.17 -28.65 -10.68
CA ASP A 87 -1.43 -29.32 -10.39
C ASP A 87 -1.17 -30.75 -9.83
N PRO A 88 -1.74 -31.10 -8.65
CA PRO A 88 -1.55 -32.40 -8.04
C PRO A 88 -1.88 -33.58 -8.97
N LEU A 89 -2.91 -33.44 -9.81
CA LEU A 89 -3.32 -34.48 -10.76
C LEU A 89 -2.25 -34.66 -11.85
N TRP A 90 -1.65 -33.56 -12.32
CA TRP A 90 -0.56 -33.66 -13.29
C TRP A 90 0.70 -34.28 -12.73
N ASN A 91 1.00 -34.03 -11.45
CA ASN A 91 2.15 -34.63 -10.78
C ASN A 91 2.03 -36.16 -10.65
N ILE A 92 0.82 -36.67 -10.40
CA ILE A 92 0.54 -38.11 -10.34
C ILE A 92 0.80 -38.76 -11.71
N ILE A 93 0.31 -38.15 -12.79
CA ILE A 93 0.48 -38.71 -14.15
C ILE A 93 1.94 -38.62 -14.60
N LYS A 94 2.64 -37.51 -14.31
CA LYS A 94 4.04 -37.30 -14.73
C LYS A 94 5.07 -37.98 -13.82
N LYS A 95 4.66 -38.61 -12.71
CA LYS A 95 5.54 -39.28 -11.73
C LYS A 95 6.80 -38.47 -11.39
N ARG A 96 6.65 -37.17 -11.21
CA ARG A 96 7.81 -36.30 -10.94
C ARG A 96 8.35 -36.59 -9.54
N ASP A 97 9.65 -36.84 -9.48
CA ASP A 97 10.37 -37.01 -8.23
C ASP A 97 10.47 -35.66 -7.51
N GLN A 98 9.78 -35.59 -6.37
CA GLN A 98 9.76 -34.43 -5.50
C GLN A 98 10.99 -34.38 -4.57
N LEU A 99 12.02 -35.19 -4.76
CA LEU A 99 13.28 -35.08 -4.03
C LEU A 99 14.37 -34.41 -4.88
N VAL A 100 14.16 -34.28 -6.19
CA VAL A 100 15.06 -33.57 -7.09
C VAL A 100 14.87 -32.06 -6.92
N HIS A 101 15.97 -31.34 -6.72
CA HIS A 101 15.98 -29.88 -6.65
C HIS A 101 15.63 -29.28 -8.01
N GLN A 102 14.81 -28.23 -8.00
CA GLN A 102 14.51 -27.45 -9.20
C GLN A 102 15.50 -26.28 -9.32
N PRO A 103 15.69 -25.71 -10.53
CA PRO A 103 16.39 -24.45 -10.66
C PRO A 103 15.73 -23.40 -9.75
N PHE A 104 16.53 -22.63 -9.02
CA PHE A 104 16.04 -21.50 -8.25
C PHE A 104 16.26 -20.23 -9.06
N ASP A 105 15.28 -19.32 -8.99
CA ASP A 105 15.40 -18.01 -9.64
C ASP A 105 16.50 -17.18 -8.96
N THR A 106 17.27 -16.47 -9.76
CA THR A 106 18.28 -15.52 -9.30
C THR A 106 18.04 -14.16 -9.91
N LEU A 107 18.37 -13.11 -9.17
CA LEU A 107 18.39 -11.77 -9.71
C LEU A 107 19.75 -11.52 -10.36
N SER A 108 19.74 -10.88 -11.53
CA SER A 108 20.98 -10.55 -12.27
C SER A 108 21.88 -9.55 -11.55
N ARG A 109 21.34 -8.83 -10.57
CA ARG A 109 22.00 -7.80 -9.75
C ARG A 109 21.12 -7.48 -8.54
N PRO A 110 21.62 -6.76 -7.53
CA PRO A 110 20.79 -6.20 -6.47
C PRO A 110 19.78 -5.18 -7.02
N TRP A 111 18.62 -5.10 -6.38
CA TRP A 111 17.56 -4.15 -6.72
C TRP A 111 17.17 -3.33 -5.50
N LEU A 112 17.07 -2.01 -5.69
CA LEU A 112 16.40 -1.13 -4.74
C LEU A 112 14.90 -1.30 -4.93
N VAL A 113 14.21 -1.63 -3.86
CA VAL A 113 12.77 -1.67 -3.79
C VAL A 113 12.27 -0.41 -3.11
N LEU A 114 11.40 0.33 -3.78
CA LEU A 114 10.57 1.36 -3.15
C LEU A 114 9.14 0.84 -3.20
N SER A 115 8.52 0.70 -2.02
CA SER A 115 7.10 0.36 -1.91
C SER A 115 6.41 1.48 -1.14
N ALA A 116 5.34 2.01 -1.73
CA ALA A 116 4.62 3.15 -1.17
C ALA A 116 3.13 3.05 -1.40
N ASP A 117 2.38 3.43 -0.38
CA ASP A 117 0.91 3.49 -0.40
C ASP A 117 0.51 4.96 -0.21
N PHE A 118 -0.32 5.47 -1.13
CA PHE A 118 -0.66 6.89 -1.12
C PHE A 118 -2.05 7.21 -1.68
N ASP A 119 -2.59 8.34 -1.23
CA ASP A 119 -3.88 8.86 -1.68
C ASP A 119 -3.84 9.32 -3.14
N LEU A 120 -4.83 8.87 -3.91
CA LEU A 120 -5.15 9.45 -5.20
C LEU A 120 -6.05 10.66 -5.03
N ARG A 121 -5.72 11.73 -5.76
CA ARG A 121 -6.61 12.87 -5.82
C ARG A 121 -7.84 12.53 -6.68
N PRO A 122 -9.06 12.83 -6.23
CA PRO A 122 -10.28 12.52 -6.98
C PRO A 122 -10.34 13.11 -8.39
N ASN A 123 -9.63 14.23 -8.63
CA ASN A 123 -9.57 14.93 -9.90
C ASN A 123 -8.44 14.47 -10.83
N GLU A 124 -7.58 13.54 -10.41
CA GLU A 124 -6.40 13.09 -11.17
C GLU A 124 -6.24 11.55 -11.19
N PRO A 125 -7.29 10.75 -11.48
CA PRO A 125 -7.20 9.29 -11.37
C PRO A 125 -6.16 8.69 -12.33
N ASP A 126 -6.01 9.24 -13.53
CA ASP A 126 -5.09 8.72 -14.57
C ASP A 126 -3.65 9.27 -14.44
N GLN A 127 -3.44 10.32 -13.64
CA GLN A 127 -2.12 10.95 -13.43
C GLN A 127 -1.63 10.86 -11.99
N GLY A 128 -2.34 10.09 -11.15
CA GLY A 128 -2.13 10.06 -9.71
C GLY A 128 -0.72 9.66 -9.27
N LEU A 129 -0.08 8.72 -9.98
CA LEU A 129 1.31 8.33 -9.75
C LEU A 129 2.27 9.48 -10.05
N ARG A 130 2.12 10.13 -11.22
CA ARG A 130 2.97 11.25 -11.61
C ARG A 130 2.85 12.39 -10.61
N SER A 131 1.63 12.81 -10.29
CA SER A 131 1.41 13.94 -9.38
C SER A 131 1.91 13.65 -7.97
N TRP A 132 1.83 12.40 -7.51
CA TRP A 132 2.43 11.98 -6.25
C TRP A 132 3.96 11.99 -6.32
N ALA A 133 4.57 11.42 -7.36
CA ALA A 133 6.02 11.35 -7.50
C ALA A 133 6.65 12.76 -7.61
N GLU A 134 6.02 13.67 -8.36
CA GLU A 134 6.44 15.07 -8.45
C GLU A 134 6.32 15.79 -7.09
N ALA A 135 5.23 15.55 -6.36
CA ALA A 135 5.02 16.11 -5.03
C ALA A 135 6.03 15.55 -4.00
N LEU A 136 6.35 14.27 -4.09
CA LEU A 136 7.37 13.62 -3.25
C LEU A 136 8.74 14.23 -3.54
N TRP A 137 9.16 14.25 -4.81
CA TRP A 137 10.42 14.85 -5.25
C TRP A 137 10.60 16.27 -4.73
N THR A 138 9.61 17.14 -4.94
CA THR A 138 9.66 18.54 -4.51
C THR A 138 9.99 18.72 -3.02
N ARG A 139 9.63 17.73 -2.20
CA ARG A 139 9.83 17.77 -0.73
C ARG A 139 11.03 16.97 -0.27
N THR A 140 11.55 16.06 -1.09
CA THR A 140 12.58 15.10 -0.68
C THR A 140 13.65 14.91 -1.75
N GLU A 141 13.92 15.93 -2.57
CA GLU A 141 14.84 15.83 -3.70
C GLU A 141 16.25 15.41 -3.25
N ALA A 142 16.76 16.01 -2.18
CA ALA A 142 18.09 15.69 -1.67
C ALA A 142 18.22 14.21 -1.31
N GLU A 143 17.23 13.68 -0.58
CA GLU A 143 17.22 12.28 -0.17
C GLU A 143 16.99 11.34 -1.35
N MET A 144 16.10 11.69 -2.28
CA MET A 144 15.87 10.89 -3.49
C MET A 144 17.12 10.83 -4.38
N ARG A 145 17.87 11.94 -4.50
CA ARG A 145 19.14 11.94 -5.24
C ARG A 145 20.19 11.07 -4.55
N ALA A 146 20.36 11.20 -3.24
CA ALA A 146 21.31 10.40 -2.48
C ALA A 146 21.03 8.90 -2.64
N ILE A 147 19.76 8.49 -2.60
CA ILE A 147 19.37 7.09 -2.78
C ILE A 147 19.55 6.64 -4.24
N PHE A 148 18.89 7.31 -5.19
CA PHE A 148 18.75 6.79 -6.55
C PHE A 148 19.99 7.02 -7.44
N THR A 149 20.96 7.84 -7.05
CA THR A 149 22.23 7.97 -7.79
C THR A 149 22.98 6.63 -7.93
N HIS A 150 22.74 5.72 -7.00
CA HIS A 150 23.29 4.36 -7.01
C HIS A 150 22.52 3.37 -7.90
N CYS A 151 21.45 3.81 -8.56
CA CYS A 151 20.63 3.00 -9.46
C CYS A 151 20.84 3.39 -10.92
N HIS A 152 20.72 2.42 -11.84
CA HIS A 152 20.81 2.70 -13.27
C HIS A 152 19.59 3.49 -13.77
N GLY A 153 19.82 4.33 -14.78
CA GLY A 153 18.79 5.09 -15.49
C GLY A 153 18.34 6.34 -14.74
N PHE A 154 18.98 6.67 -13.61
CA PHE A 154 18.72 7.85 -12.80
C PHE A 154 19.66 9.02 -13.13
N GLU A 155 20.72 8.79 -13.92
CA GLU A 155 21.77 9.77 -14.22
C GLU A 155 21.22 11.06 -14.87
N ASP A 156 20.15 10.93 -15.66
CA ASP A 156 19.53 12.05 -16.36
C ASP A 156 18.38 12.71 -15.58
N VAL A 157 18.08 12.24 -14.36
CA VAL A 157 16.95 12.74 -13.55
C VAL A 157 17.36 14.01 -12.82
N ASN A 158 16.86 15.14 -13.33
CA ASN A 158 17.19 16.47 -12.85
C ASN A 158 15.98 17.32 -12.46
N SER A 159 14.76 16.78 -12.62
CA SER A 159 13.51 17.47 -12.28
C SER A 159 12.49 16.51 -11.70
N ALA A 160 11.46 17.08 -11.05
CA ALA A 160 10.31 16.34 -10.55
C ALA A 160 9.61 15.53 -11.64
N SER A 161 9.46 16.09 -12.84
CA SER A 161 8.80 15.42 -13.97
C SER A 161 9.59 14.21 -14.48
N GLN A 162 10.93 14.34 -14.56
CA GLN A 162 11.82 13.25 -14.93
C GLN A 162 11.88 12.16 -13.85
N PHE A 163 11.77 12.55 -12.58
CA PHE A 163 11.65 11.59 -11.48
C PHE A 163 10.35 10.79 -11.58
N ALA A 164 9.23 11.45 -11.87
CA ALA A 164 7.97 10.74 -12.12
C ALA A 164 8.06 9.78 -13.31
N ASP A 165 8.76 10.17 -14.39
CA ASP A 165 9.02 9.27 -15.51
C ASP A 165 9.89 8.07 -15.09
N TYR A 166 10.92 8.30 -14.27
CA TYR A 166 11.76 7.24 -13.73
C TYR A 166 10.95 6.26 -12.88
N VAL A 167 10.12 6.78 -11.96
CA VAL A 167 9.24 5.98 -11.10
C VAL A 167 8.28 5.13 -11.93
N ALA A 168 7.65 5.73 -12.96
CA ALA A 168 6.74 5.01 -13.85
C ALA A 168 7.44 3.90 -14.65
N ARG A 169 8.70 4.12 -15.09
CA ARG A 169 9.49 3.09 -15.80
C ARG A 169 9.91 1.94 -14.89
N CYS A 170 10.21 2.22 -13.62
CA CYS A 170 10.67 1.22 -12.66
C CYS A 170 9.52 0.52 -11.91
N GLN A 171 8.28 0.94 -12.15
CA GLN A 171 7.11 0.36 -11.52
C GLN A 171 6.89 -1.10 -11.97
N VAL A 172 6.56 -1.95 -11.01
CA VAL A 172 6.04 -3.30 -11.24
C VAL A 172 4.52 -3.27 -11.18
N GLU A 173 3.87 -3.99 -12.09
CA GLU A 173 2.44 -4.27 -12.01
C GLU A 173 2.17 -5.23 -10.84
N THR A 174 1.60 -4.73 -9.73
CA THR A 174 1.08 -5.61 -8.67
C THR A 174 -0.23 -6.24 -9.11
N THR A 175 -0.54 -7.45 -8.65
CA THR A 175 -1.82 -8.14 -8.92
C THR A 175 -2.73 -8.22 -7.69
N MET A 176 -2.27 -7.72 -6.53
CA MET A 176 -3.04 -7.69 -5.29
C MET A 176 -2.78 -6.37 -4.54
N SER A 177 -3.46 -5.30 -4.93
CA SER A 177 -3.75 -4.20 -4.01
C SER A 177 -4.77 -4.70 -2.99
N PHE A 178 -4.42 -4.72 -1.70
CA PHE A 178 -5.36 -5.07 -0.64
C PHE A 178 -5.70 -3.81 0.13
N ASN A 179 -6.95 -3.39 0.06
CA ASN A 179 -7.49 -2.26 0.79
C ASN A 179 -8.74 -2.70 1.56
N ASP A 180 -8.67 -2.67 2.90
CA ASP A 180 -9.76 -3.14 3.79
C ASP A 180 -10.34 -1.99 4.64
N TYR A 181 -10.55 -0.82 4.02
CA TYR A 181 -11.14 0.35 4.71
C TYR A 181 -12.65 0.50 4.51
N TRP A 182 -13.35 -0.53 4.05
CA TRP A 182 -14.81 -0.48 3.90
C TRP A 182 -15.50 -1.07 5.14
N PRO A 183 -16.02 -0.24 6.08
CA PRO A 183 -16.79 -0.74 7.21
C PRO A 183 -18.15 -1.33 6.76
N GLU A 184 -18.64 -0.89 5.60
CA GLU A 184 -19.89 -1.33 4.99
C GLU A 184 -19.65 -1.95 3.62
N ARG A 185 -20.69 -2.56 3.03
CA ARG A 185 -20.60 -3.11 1.69
C ARG A 185 -20.32 -1.97 0.67
N PRO A 186 -19.23 -2.07 -0.13
CA PRO A 186 -18.94 -1.05 -1.13
C PRO A 186 -20.09 -0.95 -2.15
N PRO A 187 -20.41 0.28 -2.63
CA PRO A 187 -21.52 0.53 -3.56
C PRO A 187 -21.14 0.12 -4.99
N LEU A 188 -20.90 -1.17 -5.18
CA LEU A 188 -20.59 -1.76 -6.48
C LEU A 188 -21.84 -1.77 -7.37
N LYS A 189 -21.80 -1.01 -8.46
CA LYS A 189 -22.86 -1.02 -9.49
C LYS A 189 -22.67 -2.21 -10.43
N GLY A 190 -23.10 -3.39 -9.96
CA GLY A 190 -23.10 -4.63 -10.75
C GLY A 190 -24.28 -4.70 -11.74
N PRO A 191 -24.14 -5.43 -12.86
CA PRO A 191 -25.28 -5.78 -13.69
C PRO A 191 -26.27 -6.66 -12.90
N SER A 192 -27.58 -6.43 -13.08
CA SER A 192 -28.59 -7.30 -12.46
C SER A 192 -28.51 -8.73 -13.03
N LEU A 193 -28.90 -9.72 -12.22
CA LEU A 193 -28.92 -11.14 -12.64
C LEU A 193 -29.72 -11.33 -13.94
N ASN A 194 -30.90 -10.69 -14.04
CA ASN A 194 -31.73 -10.72 -15.24
C ASN A 194 -31.01 -10.10 -16.45
N GLY A 195 -30.26 -9.03 -16.24
CA GLY A 195 -29.44 -8.41 -17.28
C GLY A 195 -28.28 -9.30 -17.73
N LEU A 196 -27.72 -10.12 -16.85
CA LEU A 196 -26.70 -11.11 -17.20
C LEU A 196 -27.31 -12.26 -18.01
N LEU A 197 -28.43 -12.82 -17.55
CA LEU A 197 -29.16 -13.87 -18.24
C LEU A 197 -29.58 -13.45 -19.65
N ALA A 198 -30.14 -12.25 -19.80
CA ALA A 198 -30.54 -11.72 -21.10
C ALA A 198 -29.34 -11.63 -22.07
N ARG A 199 -28.18 -11.16 -21.59
CA ARG A 199 -26.94 -11.08 -22.41
C ARG A 199 -26.37 -12.44 -22.76
N ALA A 200 -26.48 -13.43 -21.87
CA ALA A 200 -26.05 -14.80 -22.14
C ALA A 200 -26.94 -15.50 -23.17
N LEU A 201 -28.26 -15.28 -23.09
CA LEU A 201 -29.24 -15.92 -23.96
C LEU A 201 -29.42 -15.23 -25.32
N ALA A 202 -29.19 -13.92 -25.42
CA ALA A 202 -29.45 -13.16 -26.65
C ALA A 202 -28.75 -13.74 -27.89
N PRO A 203 -27.46 -14.12 -27.87
CA PRO A 203 -26.83 -14.70 -29.06
C PRO A 203 -27.40 -16.07 -29.42
N ALA A 204 -27.80 -16.89 -28.44
CA ALA A 204 -28.48 -18.16 -28.67
C ALA A 204 -29.81 -17.97 -29.41
N VAL A 205 -30.63 -17.02 -28.96
CA VAL A 205 -31.93 -16.69 -29.57
C VAL A 205 -31.75 -16.13 -30.98
N VAL A 206 -30.81 -15.19 -31.18
CA VAL A 206 -30.54 -14.58 -32.48
C VAL A 206 -30.06 -15.63 -33.49
N LEU A 207 -29.11 -16.49 -33.10
CA LEU A 207 -28.57 -17.51 -33.98
C LEU A 207 -29.58 -18.62 -34.29
N ALA A 208 -30.40 -19.02 -33.30
CA ALA A 208 -31.51 -19.96 -33.53
C ALA A 208 -32.54 -19.40 -34.52
N ALA A 209 -32.95 -18.14 -34.35
CA ALA A 209 -33.87 -17.47 -35.25
C ALA A 209 -33.30 -17.36 -36.67
N LEU A 210 -32.02 -17.01 -36.81
CA LEU A 210 -31.33 -16.94 -38.09
C LEU A 210 -31.28 -18.32 -38.79
N ALA A 211 -30.95 -19.39 -38.05
CA ALA A 211 -30.92 -20.74 -38.60
C ALA A 211 -32.30 -21.20 -39.09
N LEU A 212 -33.37 -20.86 -38.35
CA LEU A 212 -34.74 -21.14 -38.78
C LEU A 212 -35.12 -20.35 -40.03
N LEU A 213 -34.78 -19.05 -40.10
CA LEU A 213 -35.03 -18.19 -41.27
C LEU A 213 -34.28 -18.66 -42.53
N LEU A 214 -33.10 -19.25 -42.37
CA LEU A 214 -32.29 -19.80 -43.47
C LEU A 214 -32.69 -21.24 -43.86
N GLY A 215 -33.74 -21.80 -43.26
CA GLY A 215 -34.22 -23.15 -43.54
C GLY A 215 -33.38 -24.28 -42.94
N TRP A 216 -32.51 -23.98 -41.98
CA TRP A 216 -31.60 -24.94 -41.34
C TRP A 216 -32.24 -25.61 -40.11
N GLY A 217 -33.48 -26.09 -40.23
CA GLY A 217 -34.32 -26.46 -39.08
C GLY A 217 -33.67 -27.39 -38.05
N TRP A 218 -32.98 -28.44 -38.51
CA TRP A 218 -32.29 -29.40 -37.62
C TRP A 218 -30.96 -28.88 -37.05
N TRP A 219 -30.34 -27.90 -37.71
CA TRP A 219 -29.14 -27.22 -37.20
C TRP A 219 -29.45 -26.07 -36.24
N ALA A 220 -30.72 -25.65 -36.12
CA ALA A 220 -31.09 -24.54 -35.26
C ALA A 220 -30.69 -24.77 -33.79
N LEU A 221 -30.80 -26.01 -33.29
CA LEU A 221 -30.39 -26.35 -31.92
C LEU A 221 -28.86 -26.32 -31.73
N PRO A 222 -28.03 -27.01 -32.54
CA PRO A 222 -26.58 -26.85 -32.47
C PRO A 222 -26.10 -25.39 -32.58
N VAL A 223 -26.70 -24.61 -33.47
CA VAL A 223 -26.39 -23.19 -33.68
C VAL A 223 -26.79 -22.35 -32.46
N ALA A 224 -27.93 -22.64 -31.82
CA ALA A 224 -28.34 -22.01 -30.57
C ALA A 224 -27.36 -22.31 -29.43
N LEU A 225 -26.85 -23.54 -29.32
CA LEU A 225 -25.85 -23.92 -28.31
C LEU A 225 -24.53 -23.18 -28.52
N ILE A 226 -24.08 -23.02 -29.77
CA ILE A 226 -22.93 -22.16 -30.10
C ILE A 226 -23.18 -20.72 -29.63
N GLY A 227 -24.36 -20.18 -29.92
CA GLY A 227 -24.76 -18.85 -29.45
C GLY A 227 -24.74 -18.73 -27.93
N LEU A 228 -25.20 -19.76 -27.21
CA LEU A 228 -25.16 -19.77 -25.75
C LEU A 228 -23.72 -19.74 -25.22
N VAL A 229 -22.81 -20.56 -25.78
CA VAL A 229 -21.39 -20.55 -25.41
C VAL A 229 -20.76 -19.18 -25.66
N LEU A 230 -21.05 -18.55 -26.81
CA LEU A 230 -20.59 -17.20 -27.13
C LEU A 230 -21.16 -16.16 -26.16
N GLY A 231 -22.44 -16.26 -25.80
CA GLY A 231 -23.10 -15.38 -24.84
C GLY A 231 -22.53 -15.51 -23.43
N ILE A 232 -22.28 -16.74 -22.96
CA ILE A 232 -21.59 -17.00 -21.70
C ILE A 232 -20.18 -16.40 -21.74
N GLY A 233 -19.42 -16.63 -22.82
CA GLY A 233 -18.09 -16.05 -23.00
C GLY A 233 -18.08 -14.53 -22.96
N LEU A 234 -19.07 -13.87 -23.58
CA LEU A 234 -19.26 -12.42 -23.53
C LEU A 234 -19.53 -11.93 -22.10
N VAL A 235 -20.43 -12.61 -21.38
CA VAL A 235 -20.75 -12.28 -19.99
C VAL A 235 -19.51 -12.45 -19.09
N LEU A 236 -18.78 -13.57 -19.20
CA LEU A 236 -17.56 -13.80 -18.45
C LEU A 236 -16.50 -12.74 -18.75
N ARG A 237 -16.30 -12.38 -20.02
CA ARG A 237 -15.39 -11.29 -20.42
C ARG A 237 -15.81 -9.96 -19.81
N MET A 238 -17.10 -9.63 -19.82
CA MET A 238 -17.63 -8.40 -19.21
C MET A 238 -17.45 -8.39 -17.69
N LEU A 239 -17.70 -9.52 -17.02
CA LEU A 239 -17.48 -9.64 -15.58
C LEU A 239 -16.00 -9.50 -15.25
N TRP A 240 -15.11 -10.07 -16.06
CA TRP A 240 -13.66 -9.95 -15.89
C TRP A 240 -13.18 -8.51 -16.10
N THR A 241 -13.68 -7.80 -17.12
CA THR A 241 -13.30 -6.40 -17.34
C THR A 241 -13.84 -5.48 -16.25
N LYS A 242 -15.06 -5.72 -15.76
CA LYS A 242 -15.62 -4.96 -14.63
C LYS A 242 -14.97 -5.30 -13.29
N GLY A 243 -14.61 -6.56 -13.07
CA GLY A 243 -13.94 -7.02 -11.86
C GLY A 243 -12.51 -6.49 -11.72
N LYS A 244 -11.90 -6.02 -12.82
CA LYS A 244 -10.62 -5.31 -12.82
C LYS A 244 -10.74 -3.82 -12.48
N ALA A 245 -11.96 -3.28 -12.38
CA ALA A 245 -12.14 -1.90 -11.99
C ALA A 245 -11.83 -1.75 -10.50
N PRO A 246 -11.04 -0.73 -10.11
CA PRO A 246 -10.74 -0.49 -8.71
C PRO A 246 -12.01 -0.18 -7.92
N PHE A 247 -12.03 -0.50 -6.63
CA PHE A 247 -13.12 -0.06 -5.76
C PHE A 247 -13.12 1.47 -5.66
N PRO A 248 -14.30 2.10 -5.51
CA PRO A 248 -14.38 3.52 -5.25
C PRO A 248 -13.71 3.86 -3.90
N PRO A 249 -13.28 5.13 -3.71
CA PRO A 249 -12.76 5.61 -2.44
C PRO A 249 -13.70 5.30 -1.28
N ALA A 250 -13.17 4.69 -0.21
CA ALA A 250 -13.93 4.52 1.02
C ALA A 250 -14.07 5.88 1.73
N PRO A 251 -15.22 6.19 2.36
CA PRO A 251 -15.37 7.40 3.16
C PRO A 251 -14.30 7.48 4.25
N ASP A 252 -13.77 8.68 4.48
CA ASP A 252 -12.82 8.99 5.55
C ASP A 252 -11.54 8.12 5.57
N SER A 253 -11.19 7.51 4.42
CA SER A 253 -10.03 6.62 4.28
C SER A 253 -8.75 7.31 3.81
N ASP A 254 -8.81 8.61 3.51
CA ASP A 254 -7.64 9.41 3.13
C ASP A 254 -6.73 9.74 4.33
N LEU A 255 -5.46 10.05 4.07
CA LEU A 255 -4.49 10.29 5.14
C LEU A 255 -4.91 11.42 6.11
N PRO A 256 -5.38 12.60 5.66
CA PRO A 256 -5.92 13.63 6.57
C PRO A 256 -7.01 13.10 7.50
N SER A 257 -8.00 12.37 6.97
CA SER A 257 -9.08 11.77 7.76
C SER A 257 -8.57 10.73 8.76
N VAL A 258 -7.64 9.86 8.36
CA VAL A 258 -7.01 8.87 9.25
C VAL A 258 -6.22 9.54 10.38
N LEU A 259 -5.40 10.53 10.06
CA LEU A 259 -4.64 11.29 11.07
C LEU A 259 -5.56 12.02 12.04
N LYS A 260 -6.70 12.52 11.55
CA LYS A 260 -7.72 13.12 12.39
C LYS A 260 -8.35 12.10 13.33
N ALA A 261 -8.73 10.94 12.81
CA ALA A 261 -9.33 9.87 13.61
C ALA A 261 -8.39 9.41 14.74
N LEU A 262 -7.10 9.23 14.43
CA LEU A 262 -6.07 8.88 15.42
C LEU A 262 -5.95 9.97 16.51
N HIS A 263 -5.93 11.24 16.11
CA HIS A 263 -5.92 12.35 17.06
C HIS A 263 -7.15 12.34 17.97
N VAL A 264 -8.36 12.21 17.40
CA VAL A 264 -9.61 12.16 18.16
C VAL A 264 -9.60 10.99 19.14
N GLN A 265 -9.16 9.81 18.71
CA GLN A 265 -9.07 8.60 19.54
C GLN A 265 -8.13 8.83 20.75
N GLN A 266 -6.95 9.39 20.52
CA GLN A 266 -6.00 9.69 21.59
C GLN A 266 -6.57 10.73 22.56
N ARG A 267 -7.10 11.84 22.04
CA ARG A 267 -7.66 12.91 22.88
C ARG A 267 -8.89 12.47 23.64
N PHE A 268 -9.67 11.54 23.11
CA PHE A 268 -10.81 10.97 23.80
C PHE A 268 -10.37 10.06 24.96
N ALA A 269 -9.30 9.28 24.79
CA ALA A 269 -8.76 8.46 25.88
C ALA A 269 -8.34 9.30 27.10
N PHE A 270 -7.60 10.40 26.89
CA PHE A 270 -7.23 11.32 27.97
C PHE A 270 -8.44 12.03 28.58
N PHE A 271 -9.42 12.40 27.76
CA PHE A 271 -10.67 12.98 28.26
C PHE A 271 -11.41 11.99 29.16
N ALA A 272 -11.57 10.74 28.72
CA ALA A 272 -12.27 9.70 29.45
C ALA A 272 -11.60 9.39 30.80
N GLU A 273 -10.27 9.47 30.88
CA GLU A 273 -9.51 9.38 32.13
C GLU A 273 -9.79 10.59 33.05
N ALA A 274 -9.74 11.81 32.51
CA ALA A 274 -9.85 13.03 33.29
C ALA A 274 -11.26 13.27 33.89
N VAL A 275 -12.32 12.74 33.27
CA VAL A 275 -13.72 12.98 33.70
C VAL A 275 -14.31 11.88 34.57
N GLN A 276 -13.52 10.87 34.97
CA GLN A 276 -14.02 9.79 35.82
C GLN A 276 -14.53 10.33 37.16
N GLY A 277 -15.75 9.95 37.55
CA GLY A 277 -16.37 10.36 38.81
C GLY A 277 -16.95 11.78 38.83
N MET A 278 -17.00 12.48 37.70
CA MET A 278 -17.67 13.77 37.60
C MET A 278 -19.20 13.62 37.62
N GLU A 279 -19.89 14.62 38.18
CA GLU A 279 -21.35 14.77 38.10
C GLU A 279 -21.82 15.04 36.67
N ALA A 280 -23.07 14.68 36.37
CA ALA A 280 -23.61 14.70 35.00
C ALA A 280 -23.49 16.08 34.29
N ASP A 281 -23.83 17.16 34.99
CA ASP A 281 -23.75 18.51 34.42
C ASP A 281 -22.31 18.94 34.14
N ALA A 282 -21.39 18.58 35.04
CA ALA A 282 -19.96 18.85 34.89
C ALA A 282 -19.36 18.03 33.72
N LEU A 283 -19.77 16.77 33.58
CA LEU A 283 -19.39 15.90 32.47
C LEU A 283 -19.87 16.46 31.13
N HIS A 284 -21.14 16.88 31.04
CA HIS A 284 -21.71 17.44 29.82
C HIS A 284 -20.97 18.72 29.40
N ASN A 285 -20.72 19.64 30.33
CA ASN A 285 -19.96 20.85 30.08
C ASN A 285 -18.52 20.56 29.64
N SER A 286 -17.85 19.62 30.31
CA SER A 286 -16.49 19.18 29.97
C SER A 286 -16.42 18.54 28.58
N PHE A 287 -17.44 17.76 28.22
CA PHE A 287 -17.54 17.17 26.88
C PHE A 287 -17.74 18.23 25.79
N GLY A 288 -18.56 19.26 26.05
CA GLY A 288 -18.73 20.38 25.14
C GLY A 288 -17.43 21.16 24.90
N GLN A 289 -16.65 21.40 25.97
CA GLN A 289 -15.32 22.01 25.86
C GLN A 289 -14.34 21.12 25.09
N TRP A 290 -14.35 19.81 25.35
CA TRP A 290 -13.52 18.85 24.63
C TRP A 290 -13.86 18.83 23.13
N LEU A 291 -15.15 18.79 22.77
CA LEU A 291 -15.60 18.85 21.37
C LEU A 291 -15.14 20.13 20.68
N ALA A 292 -15.27 21.27 21.34
CA ALA A 292 -14.84 22.56 20.82
C ALA A 292 -13.32 22.62 20.61
N GLY A 293 -12.54 21.96 21.46
CA GLY A 293 -11.08 21.87 21.34
C GLY A 293 -10.61 20.89 20.27
N VAL A 294 -11.17 19.67 20.24
CA VAL A 294 -10.76 18.60 19.31
C VAL A 294 -11.31 18.79 17.91
N ARG A 295 -12.48 19.44 17.76
CA ARG A 295 -13.16 19.70 16.48
C ARG A 295 -13.19 18.46 15.56
N PRO A 296 -13.89 17.37 15.91
CA PRO A 296 -13.78 16.08 15.19
C PRO A 296 -14.02 16.15 13.67
N ALA A 297 -14.88 17.06 13.22
CA ALA A 297 -15.20 17.24 11.79
C ALA A 297 -14.16 18.06 10.99
N ASP A 298 -13.23 18.75 11.66
CA ASP A 298 -12.16 19.51 11.01
C ASP A 298 -10.93 18.59 10.85
N VAL A 299 -10.79 17.98 9.67
CA VAL A 299 -9.71 17.03 9.35
C VAL A 299 -8.33 17.69 9.23
N GLU A 300 -8.29 19.01 9.01
CA GLU A 300 -7.05 19.75 8.83
C GLU A 300 -6.45 20.15 10.18
N SER A 301 -7.28 20.45 11.19
CA SER A 301 -6.79 20.88 12.50
C SER A 301 -7.82 20.81 13.64
N PRO A 302 -7.44 20.47 14.89
CA PRO A 302 -6.19 19.83 15.28
C PRO A 302 -6.17 18.36 14.78
N THR A 303 -5.00 17.88 14.41
CA THR A 303 -4.80 16.53 13.85
C THR A 303 -3.43 15.99 14.24
N GLN A 304 -3.21 14.70 14.08
CA GLN A 304 -1.91 14.09 14.33
C GLN A 304 -0.93 14.50 13.22
N ALA A 305 0.30 14.85 13.60
CA ALA A 305 1.35 15.09 12.61
C ALA A 305 1.71 13.77 11.91
N PRO A 306 2.04 13.78 10.60
CA PRO A 306 2.57 12.59 9.94
C PRO A 306 3.86 12.11 10.61
N GLY A 307 4.12 10.80 10.60
CA GLY A 307 5.38 10.22 11.06
C GLY A 307 5.62 10.22 12.58
N VAL A 308 4.62 10.54 13.39
CA VAL A 308 4.63 10.40 14.87
C VAL A 308 3.52 9.48 15.33
N ILE A 309 3.66 8.86 16.52
CA ILE A 309 2.59 8.06 17.14
C ILE A 309 1.62 8.92 17.93
N ARG A 310 2.10 9.97 18.61
CA ARG A 310 1.29 10.79 19.51
C ARG A 310 1.10 12.20 18.99
N SER A 311 -0.12 12.71 19.15
CA SER A 311 -0.52 14.04 18.69
C SER A 311 -0.21 15.17 19.68
N ASP A 312 0.22 14.84 20.90
CA ASP A 312 0.55 15.78 21.98
C ASP A 312 2.06 16.10 22.07
N GLY A 313 2.90 15.45 21.26
CA GLY A 313 4.36 15.59 21.34
C GLY A 313 4.98 15.02 22.61
N VAL A 314 4.21 14.31 23.45
CA VAL A 314 4.69 13.75 24.72
C VAL A 314 5.47 12.47 24.44
N GLN A 315 6.76 12.48 24.78
CA GLN A 315 7.60 11.28 24.75
C GLN A 315 6.91 10.14 25.50
N LEU A 316 6.90 8.93 24.94
CA LEU A 316 6.62 7.74 25.73
C LEU A 316 7.70 7.72 26.80
N GLU A 317 7.35 7.96 28.06
CA GLU A 317 8.21 7.56 29.16
C GLU A 317 8.59 6.11 28.86
N ARG A 318 9.90 5.83 28.81
CA ARG A 318 10.35 4.44 28.71
C ARG A 318 9.51 3.70 29.76
N PRO A 319 8.78 2.64 29.42
CA PRO A 319 8.37 1.74 30.48
C PRO A 319 9.71 1.40 31.14
N GLU A 320 9.92 1.89 32.37
CA GLU A 320 10.93 1.30 33.21
C GLU A 320 10.59 -0.18 33.09
N LEU A 321 11.43 -0.94 32.37
CA LEU A 321 11.50 -2.35 32.61
C LEU A 321 11.56 -2.42 34.13
N VAL A 322 10.54 -3.02 34.74
CA VAL A 322 10.54 -3.33 36.16
C VAL A 322 11.63 -4.39 36.32
N THR A 323 12.86 -3.96 36.18
CA THR A 323 14.10 -4.67 36.30
C THR A 323 14.98 -3.70 37.07
N ASP A 324 15.17 -4.06 38.33
CA ASP A 324 16.05 -3.42 39.31
C ASP A 324 15.46 -2.35 40.23
N LYS A 325 14.20 -2.48 40.64
CA LYS A 325 13.96 -2.35 42.09
C LYS A 325 14.38 -3.66 42.73
N GLN A 326 15.64 -3.74 43.17
CA GLN A 326 16.03 -4.74 44.17
C GLN A 326 15.20 -4.44 45.42
N VAL A 327 14.08 -5.13 45.54
CA VAL A 327 13.39 -5.30 46.80
C VAL A 327 14.25 -6.21 47.65
N ASP A 328 14.55 -5.77 48.86
CA ASP A 328 15.18 -6.64 49.86
C ASP A 328 14.29 -7.88 50.12
N ALA A 329 14.80 -8.84 50.89
CA ALA A 329 14.06 -10.03 51.29
C ALA A 329 12.75 -9.74 52.06
N GLN A 330 12.45 -8.46 52.32
CA GLN A 330 11.29 -7.95 53.07
C GLN A 330 10.37 -7.06 52.20
N GLY A 331 10.64 -6.93 50.90
CA GLY A 331 9.76 -6.23 49.96
C GLY A 331 9.85 -4.71 50.03
N LYS A 332 10.90 -4.12 50.61
CA LYS A 332 11.08 -2.66 50.67
C LYS A 332 11.96 -2.18 49.52
N ALA A 333 11.55 -1.10 48.85
CA ALA A 333 12.33 -0.49 47.79
C ALA A 333 13.59 0.15 48.36
N MET A 334 14.78 -0.35 47.97
CA MET A 334 16.04 0.33 48.29
C MET A 334 16.14 1.60 47.45
N THR A 335 16.35 2.73 48.12
CA THR A 335 16.60 4.02 47.49
C THR A 335 18.11 4.17 47.31
N LEU A 336 18.56 4.47 46.10
CA LEU A 336 19.92 4.99 45.87
C LEU A 336 19.96 6.49 46.21
#